data_AF-A0A7Y3NJU3-F1
#
_entry.id   AF-A0A7Y3NJU3-F1
#
_cell.length_a   1.000
_cell.length_b   1.000
_cell.length_c   1.000
_cell.angle_alpha   90.00
_cell.angle_beta   90.00
_cell.angle_gamma   90.00
#
_symmetry.space_group_name_H-M   'P 1'
#
loop_
_entity.id
_entity.type
_entity.pdbx_description
1 polymer ?
#
loop_
_entity_poly.entity_id
_entity_poly.type
_entity_poly.pdbx_seq_one_letter_code
_entity_poly.pdbx_strand_id
1 'polypeptide(L)' 'MERPWRSIKYEKVYLHAYKTVSAAKAGLHDYFTKCNQIRPHTALDDKTPDEFYYDNSPALHKAA' A
#
# COMPACT_ATOMS: atom_id res chain seq x y z
N MET A 1 6.39 10.63 3.68
CA MET A 1 5.45 9.82 4.50
C MET A 1 4.10 10.50 4.52
N GLU A 2 3.25 10.17 3.56
CA GLU A 2 1.86 10.61 3.56
C GLU A 2 1.13 9.95 4.73
N ARG A 3 0.21 10.63 5.42
CA ARG A 3 -0.50 10.07 6.59
C ARG A 3 -1.45 8.96 6.12
N PRO A 4 -1.10 7.67 6.25
CA PRO A 4 -1.81 6.61 5.54
C PRO A 4 -3.25 6.45 6.04
N TRP A 5 -3.46 6.64 7.34
CA TRP A 5 -4.77 6.50 7.99
C TRP A 5 -5.80 7.56 7.60
N ARG A 6 -5.38 8.73 7.11
CA ARG A 6 -6.34 9.72 6.63
C ARG A 6 -6.91 9.25 5.29
N SER A 7 -6.05 8.95 4.33
CA SER A 7 -6.45 8.50 2.99
C SER A 7 -7.26 7.21 3.04
N ILE A 8 -6.84 6.21 3.82
CA ILE A 8 -7.57 4.93 3.97
C ILE A 8 -9.01 5.17 4.44
N LYS A 9 -9.20 6.03 5.44
CA LYS A 9 -10.53 6.30 5.98
C LYS A 9 -11.45 6.92 4.94
N TYR A 10 -10.98 7.90 4.19
CA TYR A 10 -11.80 8.52 3.15
C TYR A 10 -12.04 7.59 1.96
N GLU A 11 -10.98 7.02 1.39
CA GLU A 11 -11.08 6.27 0.15
C GLU A 11 -11.74 4.90 0.33
N LYS A 12 -11.50 4.21 1.45
CA LYS A 12 -11.98 2.84 1.64
C LYS A 12 -13.00 2.67 2.76
N VAL A 13 -13.02 3.49 3.82
CA VAL A 13 -13.94 3.25 4.96
C VAL A 13 -15.22 4.08 4.85
N TYR A 14 -15.11 5.39 4.66
CA TYR A 14 -16.25 6.29 4.61
C TYR A 14 -17.03 6.20 3.30
N LEU A 15 -16.35 5.86 2.20
CA LEU A 15 -16.99 5.72 0.88
C LEU A 15 -17.52 4.30 0.60
N HIS A 16 -17.20 3.30 1.41
CA HIS A 16 -17.61 1.91 1.15
C HIS A 16 -18.45 1.35 2.30
N ALA A 17 -19.67 0.95 1.99
CA ALA A 17 -20.53 0.21 2.91
C ALA A 17 -20.27 -1.30 2.80
N TYR A 18 -19.12 -1.76 3.30
CA TYR A 18 -18.80 -3.18 3.28
C TYR A 18 -19.83 -3.98 4.08
N LYS A 19 -20.45 -4.97 3.44
CA LYS A 19 -21.47 -5.83 4.06
C LYS A 19 -20.88 -6.83 5.05
N THR A 20 -19.61 -7.19 4.88
CA THR A 20 -18.92 -8.17 5.72
C THR A 20 -17.47 -7.75 5.99
N VAL A 21 -16.90 -8.26 7.09
CA VAL A 21 -15.49 -8.04 7.43
C VAL A 21 -14.57 -8.59 6.34
N SER A 22 -14.91 -9.74 5.73
CA SER A 22 -14.14 -10.31 4.63
C SER A 22 -14.09 -9.38 3.41
N ALA A 23 -15.21 -8.74 3.06
CA ALA A 23 -15.25 -7.76 1.97
C ALA A 23 -14.41 -6.51 2.30
N ALA A 24 -14.47 -6.02 3.54
CA ALA A 24 -13.63 -4.92 3.99
C ALA A 24 -12.14 -5.28 3.91
N LYS A 25 -11.77 -6.49 4.35
CA LYS A 25 -10.40 -6.98 4.30
C LYS A 25 -9.88 -7.08 2.86
N ALA A 26 -10.68 -7.58 1.93
CA ALA A 26 -10.33 -7.63 0.52
C ALA A 26 -10.17 -6.22 -0.09
N GLY A 27 -11.08 -5.30 0.21
CA GLY A 27 -11.01 -3.92 -0.26
C GLY A 27 -9.80 -3.14 0.28
N LEU A 28 -9.43 -3.38 1.54
CA LEU A 28 -8.22 -2.83 2.13
C LEU A 28 -6.96 -3.46 1.54
N HIS A 29 -6.94 -4.78 1.30
CA HIS A 29 -5.82 -5.44 0.64
C HIS A 29 -5.55 -4.80 -0.73
N ASP A 30 -6.58 -4.66 -1.58
CA ASP A 30 -6.48 -3.99 -2.88
C ASP A 30 -5.91 -2.57 -2.77
N TYR A 31 -6.35 -1.80 -1.76
CA TYR A 31 -5.82 -0.46 -1.51
C TYR A 31 -4.31 -0.48 -1.25
N PHE A 32 -3.87 -1.34 -0.33
CA PHE A 32 -2.47 -1.43 0.06
C PHE A 32 -1.61 -1.94 -1.09
N THR A 33 -2.07 -2.92 -1.86
CA THR A 33 -1.38 -3.39 -3.06
C THR A 33 -1.15 -2.25 -4.04
N LYS A 34 -2.18 -1.45 -4.34
CA LYS A 34 -2.04 -0.29 -5.24
C LYS A 34 -1.07 0.76 -4.71
N CYS A 35 -1.12 1.05 -3.42
CA CYS A 35 -0.22 2.02 -2.79
C CYS A 35 1.25 1.56 -2.82
N ASN A 36 1.47 0.26 -2.63
CA ASN A 36 2.81 -0.33 -2.52
C ASN A 36 3.42 -0.71 -3.87
N GLN A 37 2.62 -1.01 -4.89
CA GLN A 37 3.12 -1.60 -6.14
C GLN A 37 2.81 -0.79 -7.40
N ILE A 38 1.90 0.18 -7.33
CA ILE A 38 1.44 0.88 -8.54
C ILE A 38 1.69 2.39 -8.45
N ARG A 39 1.55 2.97 -7.26
CA ARG A 39 1.75 4.41 -7.09
C ARG A 39 3.24 4.72 -6.87
N PRO A 40 3.88 5.45 -7.79
CA PRO A 40 5.23 5.98 -7.55
C PRO A 40 5.16 7.06 -6.48
N HIS A 41 6.18 7.10 -5.61
CA HIS A 41 6.26 8.09 -4.53
C HIS A 41 7.43 9.00 -4.84
N THR A 42 7.17 10.30 -4.96
CA THR A 42 8.24 11.30 -5.20
C THR A 42 9.28 11.32 -4.08
N ALA A 43 8.90 10.92 -2.85
CA ALA A 43 9.84 10.75 -1.75
C ALA A 43 10.81 9.56 -1.91
N LEU A 44 10.52 8.66 -2.85
CA LEU A 44 11.29 7.45 -3.19
C LEU A 44 11.86 7.54 -4.61
N ASP A 45 12.12 8.75 -5.11
CA ASP A 45 12.64 8.98 -6.47
C ASP A 45 11.69 8.44 -7.56
N ASP A 46 10.38 8.64 -7.35
CA ASP A 46 9.30 8.12 -8.20
C ASP A 46 9.30 6.59 -8.37
N LYS A 47 9.96 5.86 -7.46
CA LYS A 47 9.80 4.41 -7.33
C LYS A 47 8.60 4.07 -6.46
N THR A 48 8.08 2.86 -6.66
CA THR A 48 7.09 2.30 -5.74
C THR A 48 7.78 1.85 -4.44
N PRO A 49 7.05 1.77 -3.32
CA PRO A 49 7.62 1.31 -2.07
C PRO A 49 8.13 -0.13 -2.16
N ASP A 50 7.42 -0.99 -2.89
CA ASP A 50 7.86 -2.37 -3.12
C ASP A 50 9.23 -2.40 -3.82
N GLU A 51 9.40 -1.67 -4.92
CA GLU A 51 10.69 -1.56 -5.62
C GLU A 51 11.79 -1.01 -4.71
N PHE A 52 11.52 0.09 -4.01
CA PHE A 52 12.52 0.73 -3.17
C PHE A 52 12.94 -0.17 -2.00
N TYR A 53 12.00 -0.76 -1.27
CA TYR A 53 12.32 -1.57 -0.11
C TYR A 53 12.82 -2.96 -0.48
N TYR A 54 12.39 -3.53 -1.61
CA TYR A 54 12.94 -4.80 -2.08
C TYR A 54 14.42 -4.65 -2.45
N ASP A 55 14.77 -3.61 -3.21
CA ASP A 55 16.14 -3.30 -3.63
C ASP A 55 17.05 -2.94 -2.44
N ASN A 56 16.50 -2.21 -1.45
CA ASN A 56 17.25 -1.77 -0.28
C ASN A 56 17.14 -2.70 0.95
N SER A 57 16.52 -3.87 0.84
CA SER A 57 16.39 -4.82 1.96
C SER A 57 17.58 -5.79 2.00
N PRO A 58 18.47 -5.69 3.00
CA PRO A 58 19.63 -6.57 3.11
C PRO A 58 19.27 -8.04 3.42
N ALA A 59 18.02 -8.31 3.82
CA ALA A 59 17.53 -9.67 4.08
C ALA A 59 17.05 -10.36 2.80
N LEU A 60 16.46 -9.62 1.85
CA LEU A 60 16.00 -10.16 0.56
C LEU A 60 17.16 -10.37 -0.41
N HIS A 61 18.14 -9.46 -0.40
CA HIS A 61 19.34 -9.56 -1.26
C HIS A 61 20.26 -10.75 -0.91
N LYS A 62 20.10 -11.38 0.26
CA LYS A 62 20.84 -12.60 0.66
C LYS A 62 20.17 -13.91 0.23
N ALA A 63 18.93 -13.86 -0.23
CA ALA A 63 18.14 -15.04 -0.58
C ALA A 63 18.02 -15.26 -2.10
N ALA A 64 18.69 -14.45 -2.92
CA ALA A 64 18.72 -14.50 -4.39
C ALA A 64 20.03 -15.13 -4.91
#